data_AF-A0A946MS52-F1
#
_entry.id   AF-A0A946MS52-F1
#
_cell.length_a   1.000
_cell.length_b   1.000
_cell.length_c   1.000
_cell.angle_alpha   90.00
_cell.angle_beta   90.00
_cell.angle_gamma   90.00
#
_symmetry.space_group_name_H-M   'P 1'
#
loop_
_entity.id
_entity.type
_entity.pdbx_description
1 polymer ?
#
loop_
_entity_poly.entity_id
_entity_poly.type
_entity_poly.pdbx_seq_one_letter_code
_entity_poly.pdbx_strand_id
1 'polypeptide(L)'
;MTKIYRLLLLFVVIGLLSVSYAPLALAAPEDEPTGLSSVELRVYPEYDDPQELGGTQLLVFYRGQITGITASAADPATVRFLVPDAASMHTAGFFSTSGGYVRGGYVDPTKTIGDPFPETIESEIAGWHEITFTIESNSFVVAYYDPIIIGDTAKTIDYEFSFLYPIADLDIYVLQPRTSSEFDVEPSGTTITHNAWDGKYPAEYYSLTNLAVDEDSPIALDIEYIKSDPRPSVEIPAGSAGDGSTSPATAIVSIVMAIIIIGAIVIIVLRQKSRTKRRPTGKARTKVKRQKFCRQCGKQMDRSMPHCPYCGAKQK
;
A
#
# COMPACT_ATOMS: atom_id res chain seq x y z
N MET A 1 55.43 -23.29 -46.69
CA MET A 1 53.96 -23.06 -46.72
C MET A 1 53.26 -23.37 -45.39
N THR A 2 53.68 -24.37 -44.61
CA THR A 2 53.06 -24.79 -43.33
C THR A 2 53.03 -23.75 -42.20
N LYS A 3 53.94 -22.77 -42.17
CA LYS A 3 53.93 -21.70 -41.14
C LYS A 3 52.85 -20.64 -41.35
N ILE A 4 52.44 -20.39 -42.59
CA ILE A 4 51.42 -19.37 -42.93
C ILE A 4 50.01 -19.88 -42.56
N TYR A 5 49.74 -21.17 -42.77
CA TYR A 5 48.47 -21.79 -42.38
C TYR A 5 48.25 -21.83 -40.86
N ARG A 6 49.31 -22.01 -40.06
CA ARG A 6 49.20 -21.97 -38.60
C ARG A 6 48.86 -20.57 -38.08
N LEU A 7 49.35 -19.51 -38.72
CA LEU A 7 49.06 -18.13 -38.36
C LEU A 7 47.63 -17.73 -38.76
N LEU A 8 47.18 -18.13 -39.95
CA LEU A 8 45.79 -17.92 -40.39
C LEU A 8 44.77 -18.66 -39.51
N LEU A 9 45.07 -19.89 -39.10
CA LEU A 9 44.18 -20.67 -38.24
C LEU A 9 44.07 -20.06 -36.84
N LEU A 10 45.16 -19.45 -36.33
CA LEU A 10 45.16 -18.74 -35.04
C LEU A 10 44.34 -17.44 -35.10
N PHE A 11 44.38 -16.71 -36.23
CA PHE A 11 43.51 -15.54 -36.44
C PHE A 11 42.03 -15.91 -36.60
N VAL A 12 41.72 -17.06 -37.21
CA VAL A 12 40.33 -17.56 -37.30
C VAL A 12 39.82 -17.98 -35.93
N VAL A 13 40.64 -18.64 -35.10
CA VAL A 13 40.25 -19.01 -33.72
C VAL A 13 40.07 -17.78 -32.83
N ILE A 14 40.95 -16.77 -32.93
CA ILE A 14 40.79 -15.51 -32.19
C ILE A 14 39.57 -14.72 -32.70
N GLY A 15 39.28 -14.75 -34.00
CA GLY A 15 38.09 -14.13 -34.59
C GLY A 15 36.77 -14.85 -34.29
N LEU A 16 36.80 -16.15 -33.98
CA LEU A 16 35.63 -16.90 -33.51
C LEU A 16 35.43 -16.81 -31.99
N LEU A 17 36.49 -16.53 -31.20
CA LEU A 17 36.35 -16.26 -29.77
C LEU A 17 35.89 -14.83 -29.43
N SER A 18 35.83 -13.94 -30.41
CA SER A 18 35.24 -12.59 -30.27
C SER A 18 33.73 -12.55 -30.56
N VAL A 19 33.08 -13.72 -30.68
CA VAL A 19 31.61 -13.83 -30.66
C VAL A 19 31.09 -13.47 -29.27
N SER A 20 30.81 -12.18 -29.11
CA SER A 20 29.72 -11.66 -28.28
C SER A 20 29.74 -12.04 -26.80
N TYR A 21 30.69 -11.48 -26.05
CA TYR A 21 30.38 -11.05 -24.67
C TYR A 21 29.38 -9.88 -24.74
N ALA A 22 28.14 -10.16 -25.17
CA ALA A 22 27.06 -9.31 -24.72
C ALA A 22 27.05 -9.46 -23.20
N PRO A 23 27.20 -8.38 -22.41
CA PRO A 23 26.88 -8.50 -21.00
C PRO A 23 25.49 -9.13 -20.95
N LEU A 24 25.35 -10.26 -20.26
CA LEU A 24 24.05 -10.66 -19.77
C LEU A 24 23.57 -9.43 -19.02
N ALA A 25 22.64 -8.70 -19.63
CA ALA A 25 21.82 -7.77 -18.90
C ALA A 25 21.06 -8.69 -17.94
N LEU A 26 21.66 -8.88 -16.76
CA LEU A 26 20.90 -9.30 -15.60
C LEU A 26 19.72 -8.37 -15.61
N ALA A 27 18.52 -8.93 -15.79
CA ALA A 27 17.29 -8.17 -15.65
C ALA A 27 17.48 -7.34 -14.38
N ALA A 28 17.34 -6.02 -14.50
CA ALA A 28 17.30 -5.19 -13.31
C ALA A 28 16.29 -5.84 -12.37
N PRO A 29 16.59 -5.95 -11.06
CA PRO A 29 15.63 -6.50 -10.12
C PRO A 29 14.30 -5.82 -10.40
N GLU A 30 13.23 -6.62 -10.56
CA GLU A 30 11.87 -6.10 -10.65
C GLU A 30 11.73 -5.01 -9.59
N ASP A 31 11.18 -3.85 -9.96
CA ASP A 31 11.06 -2.71 -9.06
C ASP A 31 10.23 -3.16 -7.83
N GLU A 32 10.92 -3.62 -6.79
CA GLU A 32 10.28 -4.11 -5.58
C GLU A 32 9.77 -2.91 -4.76
N PRO A 33 8.62 -3.06 -4.09
CA PRO A 33 8.18 -2.09 -3.10
C PRO A 33 9.25 -1.78 -2.06
N THR A 34 9.48 -0.51 -1.76
CA THR A 34 10.40 -0.09 -0.70
C THR A 34 9.72 0.13 0.65
N GLY A 35 8.39 0.05 0.70
CA GLY A 35 7.60 0.40 1.89
C GLY A 35 6.12 0.60 1.61
N LEU A 36 5.34 0.74 2.67
CA LEU A 36 3.93 1.08 2.66
C LEU A 36 3.70 2.42 3.38
N SER A 37 2.61 3.10 3.02
CA SER A 37 2.15 4.31 3.69
C SER A 37 0.63 4.36 3.75
N SER A 38 0.11 5.11 4.72
CA SER A 38 -1.32 5.29 4.99
C SER A 38 -2.05 3.96 5.04
N VAL A 39 -1.45 3.01 5.78
CA VAL A 39 -2.00 1.68 5.96
C VAL A 39 -3.10 1.75 7.01
N GLU A 40 -4.24 1.15 6.68
CA GLU A 40 -5.38 0.99 7.56
C GLU A 40 -5.58 -0.50 7.77
N LEU A 41 -5.38 -0.99 8.99
CA LEU A 41 -5.65 -2.37 9.42
C LEU A 41 -6.95 -2.41 10.22
N ARG A 42 -7.83 -3.33 9.86
CA ARG A 42 -9.12 -3.57 10.48
C ARG A 42 -9.17 -5.01 10.96
N VAL A 43 -9.38 -5.18 12.25
CA VAL A 43 -9.46 -6.46 12.94
C VAL A 43 -10.87 -6.57 13.49
N TYR A 44 -11.74 -7.29 12.78
CA TYR A 44 -13.18 -7.30 13.05
C TYR A 44 -13.67 -8.71 13.43
N PRO A 45 -13.71 -9.04 14.73
CA PRO A 45 -14.22 -10.34 15.17
C PRO A 45 -15.71 -10.45 14.94
N GLU A 46 -16.14 -11.60 14.41
CA GLU A 46 -17.56 -11.89 14.15
C GLU A 46 -18.27 -10.77 13.36
N TYR A 47 -17.56 -10.16 12.40
CA TYR A 47 -18.11 -9.03 11.65
C TYR A 47 -19.25 -9.49 10.77
N ASP A 48 -18.97 -10.39 9.84
CA ASP A 48 -19.93 -11.18 9.08
C ASP A 48 -19.72 -12.67 9.39
N ASP A 49 -20.57 -13.51 8.82
CA ASP A 49 -20.53 -14.97 8.99
C ASP A 49 -20.45 -15.60 7.59
N PRO A 50 -19.24 -15.86 7.06
CA PRO A 50 -19.08 -16.63 5.84
C PRO A 50 -19.45 -18.08 6.15
N GLN A 51 -20.75 -18.40 6.13
CA GLN A 51 -21.28 -19.71 6.55
C GLN A 51 -20.61 -20.91 5.85
N GLU A 52 -20.06 -20.69 4.66
CA GLU A 52 -19.33 -21.69 3.88
C GLU A 52 -17.99 -22.09 4.49
N LEU A 53 -17.35 -21.21 5.28
CA LEU A 53 -16.08 -21.46 5.95
C LEU A 53 -16.24 -22.18 7.29
N GLY A 54 -17.46 -22.19 7.84
CA GLY A 54 -17.80 -22.85 9.09
C GLY A 54 -17.26 -22.12 10.32
N GLY A 55 -18.15 -21.88 11.28
CA GLY A 55 -17.79 -21.34 12.59
C GLY A 55 -17.53 -19.84 12.62
N THR A 56 -17.16 -19.36 13.80
CA THR A 56 -16.89 -17.96 14.10
C THR A 56 -15.51 -17.56 13.56
N GLN A 57 -15.45 -16.52 12.74
CA GLN A 57 -14.23 -16.10 12.03
C GLN A 57 -13.83 -14.67 12.42
N LEU A 58 -12.52 -14.41 12.41
CA LEU A 58 -11.98 -13.05 12.44
C LEU A 58 -11.86 -12.53 11.00
N LEU A 59 -12.55 -11.44 10.66
CA LEU A 59 -12.29 -10.73 9.41
C LEU A 59 -11.12 -9.77 9.63
N VAL A 60 -10.04 -9.98 8.89
CA VAL A 60 -8.95 -9.02 8.79
C VAL A 60 -8.99 -8.36 7.43
N PHE A 61 -8.90 -7.04 7.42
CA PHE A 61 -8.82 -6.24 6.21
C PHE A 61 -7.74 -5.20 6.38
N TYR A 62 -6.86 -5.05 5.39
CA TYR A 62 -5.96 -3.92 5.35
C TYR A 62 -5.72 -3.39 3.95
N ARG A 63 -5.52 -2.08 3.89
CA ARG A 63 -5.34 -1.33 2.64
C ARG A 63 -4.35 -0.20 2.87
N GLY A 64 -3.77 0.31 1.80
CA GLY A 64 -2.89 1.47 1.91
C GLY A 64 -2.31 1.87 0.56
N GLN A 65 -1.14 2.51 0.62
CA GLN A 65 -0.34 2.90 -0.54
C GLN A 65 1.02 2.22 -0.50
N ILE A 66 1.53 1.85 -1.67
CA ILE A 66 2.85 1.28 -1.86
C ILE A 66 3.82 2.38 -2.29
N THR A 67 5.04 2.29 -1.80
CA THR A 67 6.14 3.22 -2.08
C THR A 67 7.29 2.50 -2.77
N GLY A 68 8.16 3.26 -3.44
CA GLY A 68 9.32 2.72 -4.16
C GLY A 68 9.07 2.33 -5.61
N ILE A 69 7.81 2.21 -5.99
CA ILE A 69 7.38 1.79 -7.34
C ILE A 69 6.41 2.81 -7.95
N THR A 70 6.19 2.72 -9.27
CA THR A 70 5.16 3.48 -9.98
C THR A 70 4.32 2.53 -10.83
N ALA A 71 3.36 1.86 -10.21
CA ALA A 71 2.47 0.92 -10.89
C ALA A 71 1.43 1.67 -11.75
N SER A 72 1.20 1.17 -12.96
CA SER A 72 0.18 1.67 -13.88
C SER A 72 -0.38 0.54 -14.75
N ALA A 73 -1.50 0.79 -15.45
CA ALA A 73 -2.02 -0.21 -16.40
C ALA A 73 -1.05 -0.53 -17.56
N ALA A 74 -0.16 0.42 -17.90
CA ALA A 74 0.86 0.22 -18.92
C ALA A 74 2.14 -0.43 -18.38
N ASP A 75 2.30 -0.43 -17.06
CA ASP A 75 3.48 -0.91 -16.35
C ASP A 75 3.06 -1.45 -14.97
N PRO A 76 2.45 -2.64 -14.93
CA PRO A 76 1.95 -3.22 -13.70
C PRO A 76 3.11 -3.66 -12.81
N ALA A 77 2.95 -3.58 -11.49
CA ALA A 77 3.94 -4.05 -10.54
C ALA A 77 3.44 -5.30 -9.82
N THR A 78 4.36 -6.21 -9.50
CA THR A 78 4.08 -7.37 -8.64
C THR A 78 4.31 -6.98 -7.20
N VAL A 79 3.36 -7.34 -6.32
CA VAL A 79 3.42 -7.08 -4.88
C VAL A 79 3.08 -8.32 -4.09
N ARG A 80 3.61 -8.34 -2.87
CA ARG A 80 3.62 -9.54 -2.01
C ARG A 80 3.22 -9.16 -0.60
N PHE A 81 2.40 -9.96 0.06
CA PHE A 81 1.95 -9.69 1.43
C PHE A 81 1.89 -10.98 2.26
N LEU A 82 1.93 -10.86 3.58
CA LEU A 82 1.80 -11.99 4.48
C LEU A 82 0.36 -12.17 4.92
N VAL A 83 -0.08 -13.42 4.99
CA VAL A 83 -1.35 -13.84 5.61
C VAL A 83 -1.11 -15.08 6.48
N PRO A 84 -1.85 -15.29 7.57
CA PRO A 84 -1.71 -16.50 8.39
C PRO A 84 -1.95 -17.77 7.56
N ASP A 85 -1.25 -18.85 7.89
CA ASP A 85 -1.34 -20.11 7.14
C ASP A 85 -2.75 -20.75 7.19
N ALA A 86 -3.45 -20.57 8.32
CA ALA A 86 -4.82 -21.02 8.54
C ALA A 86 -5.88 -20.10 7.90
N ALA A 87 -5.48 -18.93 7.40
CA ALA A 87 -6.41 -17.94 6.90
C ALA A 87 -7.02 -18.36 5.55
N SER A 88 -8.32 -18.09 5.40
CA SER A 88 -9.04 -18.20 4.14
C SER A 88 -9.09 -16.84 3.45
N MET A 89 -8.41 -16.73 2.30
CA MET A 89 -8.37 -15.49 1.54
C MET A 89 -9.76 -15.06 1.06
N HIS A 90 -10.13 -13.81 1.36
CA HIS A 90 -11.36 -13.19 0.87
C HIS A 90 -11.08 -12.31 -0.35
N THR A 91 -10.13 -11.37 -0.21
CA THR A 91 -9.78 -10.45 -1.30
C THR A 91 -8.33 -9.98 -1.25
N ALA A 92 -7.83 -9.51 -2.39
CA ALA A 92 -6.48 -9.08 -2.68
C ALA A 92 -6.59 -8.28 -3.98
N GLY A 93 -6.03 -7.07 -4.04
CA GLY A 93 -6.16 -6.19 -5.20
C GLY A 93 -5.77 -4.75 -4.93
N PHE A 94 -6.29 -3.84 -5.75
CA PHE A 94 -5.96 -2.42 -5.70
C PHE A 94 -7.16 -1.56 -6.08
N PHE A 95 -7.10 -0.26 -5.77
CA PHE A 95 -8.02 0.72 -6.32
C PHE A 95 -7.42 1.35 -7.57
N SER A 96 -8.14 1.28 -8.69
CA SER A 96 -7.76 2.02 -9.89
C SER A 96 -7.68 3.52 -9.63
N THR A 97 -7.01 4.26 -10.52
CA THR A 97 -6.91 5.73 -10.43
C THR A 97 -8.27 6.45 -10.51
N SER A 98 -9.30 5.78 -11.03
CA SER A 98 -10.69 6.26 -11.04
C SER A 98 -11.46 5.94 -9.74
N GLY A 99 -10.82 5.27 -8.77
CA GLY A 99 -11.39 4.89 -7.48
C GLY A 99 -12.22 3.60 -7.50
N GLY A 100 -12.32 2.93 -8.64
CA GLY A 100 -12.94 1.60 -8.72
C GLY A 100 -12.02 0.54 -8.14
N TYR A 101 -12.56 -0.35 -7.31
CA TYR A 101 -11.86 -1.53 -6.83
C TYR A 101 -11.59 -2.49 -8.00
N VAL A 102 -10.33 -2.91 -8.15
CA VAL A 102 -9.88 -3.89 -9.13
C VAL A 102 -9.31 -5.07 -8.36
N ARG A 103 -9.88 -6.25 -8.58
CA ARG A 103 -9.39 -7.48 -7.95
C ARG A 103 -7.99 -7.78 -8.48
N GLY A 104 -7.05 -7.95 -7.56
CA GLY A 104 -5.69 -8.39 -7.84
C GLY A 104 -5.76 -9.84 -8.25
N GLY A 105 -5.48 -10.07 -9.51
CA GLY A 105 -5.31 -11.40 -10.07
C GLY A 105 -4.14 -11.33 -11.02
N TYR A 106 -3.41 -12.42 -11.11
CA TYR A 106 -2.70 -12.70 -12.34
C TYR A 106 -3.74 -12.67 -13.46
N VAL A 107 -3.60 -11.74 -14.42
CA VAL A 107 -4.49 -11.65 -15.59
C VAL A 107 -4.16 -12.83 -16.51
N ASP A 108 -4.49 -14.04 -16.07
CA ASP A 108 -4.71 -15.15 -16.97
C ASP A 108 -6.15 -15.01 -17.49
N PRO A 109 -6.35 -14.62 -18.76
CA PRO A 109 -7.69 -14.44 -19.34
C PRO A 109 -8.48 -15.75 -19.43
N THR A 110 -7.89 -16.90 -19.06
CA THR A 110 -8.57 -18.19 -18.98
C THR A 110 -9.11 -18.52 -17.58
N LYS A 111 -8.75 -17.74 -16.54
CA LYS A 111 -9.22 -17.98 -15.17
C LYS A 111 -10.55 -17.28 -14.88
N THR A 112 -11.46 -18.03 -14.25
CA THR A 112 -12.79 -17.63 -13.82
C THR A 112 -12.87 -17.33 -12.33
N ILE A 113 -13.94 -16.67 -11.90
CA ILE A 113 -14.29 -16.53 -10.48
C ILE A 113 -14.37 -17.94 -9.86
N GLY A 114 -13.41 -18.30 -9.02
CA GLY A 114 -13.27 -19.64 -8.42
C GLY A 114 -11.88 -20.28 -8.60
N ASP A 115 -11.02 -19.71 -9.45
CA ASP A 115 -9.64 -20.18 -9.63
C ASP A 115 -8.69 -19.71 -8.51
N PRO A 116 -7.57 -20.43 -8.25
CA PRO A 116 -6.72 -20.20 -7.08
C PRO A 116 -6.25 -18.76 -7.02
N PHE A 117 -6.51 -18.19 -5.86
CA PHE A 117 -6.50 -16.78 -5.54
C PHE A 117 -5.41 -16.50 -4.51
N PRO A 118 -4.75 -15.34 -4.63
CA PRO A 118 -3.43 -15.17 -5.27
C PRO A 118 -2.52 -16.43 -5.34
N GLU A 119 -1.35 -16.32 -5.99
CA GLU A 119 -0.32 -17.34 -5.78
C GLU A 119 0.13 -17.27 -4.33
N THR A 120 -0.04 -18.37 -3.61
CA THR A 120 0.30 -18.50 -2.20
C THR A 120 1.48 -19.45 -2.08
N ILE A 121 2.57 -18.99 -1.48
CA ILE A 121 3.76 -19.78 -1.18
C ILE A 121 4.02 -19.76 0.32
N GLU A 122 4.68 -20.80 0.84
CA GLU A 122 5.15 -20.79 2.22
C GLU A 122 6.12 -19.62 2.43
N SER A 123 5.92 -18.85 3.50
CA SER A 123 6.82 -17.78 3.90
C SER A 123 8.01 -18.34 4.68
N GLU A 124 9.10 -17.56 4.74
CA GLU A 124 10.19 -17.83 5.67
C GLU A 124 9.78 -17.56 7.14
N ILE A 125 8.68 -16.84 7.35
CA ILE A 125 8.10 -16.58 8.67
C ILE A 125 7.13 -17.71 9.02
N ALA A 126 7.43 -18.45 10.09
CA ALA A 126 6.62 -19.59 10.52
C ALA A 126 5.17 -19.19 10.86
N GLY A 127 4.20 -19.98 10.40
CA GLY A 127 2.77 -19.70 10.58
C GLY A 127 2.19 -18.70 9.56
N TRP A 128 2.99 -18.27 8.58
CA TRP A 128 2.58 -17.32 7.55
C TRP A 128 2.79 -17.88 6.15
N HIS A 129 1.90 -17.48 5.25
CA HIS A 129 2.07 -17.61 3.81
C HIS A 129 2.30 -16.25 3.18
N GLU A 130 3.05 -16.24 2.08
CA GLU A 130 3.17 -15.07 1.21
C GLU A 130 2.18 -15.19 0.05
N ILE A 131 1.35 -14.15 -0.12
CA ILE A 131 0.48 -14.00 -1.27
C ILE A 131 1.09 -13.02 -2.27
N THR A 132 1.04 -13.35 -3.56
CA THR A 132 1.58 -12.51 -4.64
C THR A 132 0.50 -12.15 -5.67
N PHE A 133 0.42 -10.87 -6.06
CA PHE A 133 -0.47 -10.42 -7.13
C PHE A 133 0.05 -9.14 -7.82
N THR A 134 -0.52 -8.84 -8.98
CA THR A 134 -0.17 -7.65 -9.77
C THR A 134 -1.11 -6.48 -9.48
N ILE A 135 -0.57 -5.27 -9.49
CA ILE A 135 -1.29 -4.01 -9.31
C ILE A 135 -1.01 -3.04 -10.47
N GLU A 136 -1.99 -2.21 -10.77
CA GLU A 136 -1.90 -1.16 -11.81
C GLU A 136 -2.04 0.24 -11.23
N SER A 137 -1.94 0.36 -9.91
CA SER A 137 -1.85 1.61 -9.17
C SER A 137 -1.09 1.37 -7.88
N ASN A 138 -0.53 2.41 -7.28
CA ASN A 138 0.20 2.30 -6.01
C ASN A 138 -0.71 2.05 -4.79
N SER A 139 -1.95 1.60 -4.96
CA SER A 139 -2.82 1.24 -3.85
C SER A 139 -2.92 -0.27 -3.71
N PHE A 140 -3.28 -0.74 -2.53
CA PHE A 140 -3.56 -2.16 -2.32
C PHE A 140 -4.71 -2.36 -1.33
N VAL A 141 -5.29 -3.55 -1.39
CA VAL A 141 -6.28 -4.08 -0.47
C VAL A 141 -6.01 -5.57 -0.31
N VAL A 142 -6.01 -6.05 0.92
CA VAL A 142 -5.98 -7.47 1.27
C VAL A 142 -7.03 -7.70 2.35
N ALA A 143 -7.77 -8.81 2.24
CA ALA A 143 -8.70 -9.24 3.26
C ALA A 143 -8.74 -10.77 3.33
N TYR A 144 -8.86 -11.29 4.53
CA TYR A 144 -8.94 -12.72 4.80
C TYR A 144 -9.75 -12.99 6.07
N TYR A 145 -10.21 -14.23 6.19
CA TYR A 145 -10.85 -14.76 7.38
C TYR A 145 -9.88 -15.68 8.10
N ASP A 146 -9.73 -15.50 9.41
CA ASP A 146 -8.84 -16.30 10.23
C ASP A 146 -9.62 -17.05 11.33
N PRO A 147 -9.56 -18.40 11.39
CA PRO A 147 -10.31 -19.21 12.35
C PRO A 147 -9.66 -19.24 13.75
N ILE A 148 -9.12 -18.13 14.23
CA ILE A 148 -8.38 -18.02 15.50
C ILE A 148 -9.26 -17.60 16.70
N ILE A 149 -10.56 -17.40 16.52
CA ILE A 149 -11.47 -17.07 17.62
C ILE A 149 -11.75 -18.34 18.43
N ILE A 150 -11.31 -18.36 19.68
CA ILE A 150 -11.46 -19.51 20.58
C ILE A 150 -12.58 -19.22 21.60
N GLY A 151 -13.40 -20.24 21.91
CA GLY A 151 -14.42 -20.20 22.95
C GLY A 151 -15.85 -19.95 22.45
N ASP A 152 -16.83 -20.40 23.25
CA ASP A 152 -18.25 -20.29 22.89
C ASP A 152 -18.85 -18.95 23.32
N THR A 153 -18.72 -18.61 24.61
CA THR A 153 -19.28 -17.38 25.21
C THR A 153 -18.20 -16.40 25.64
N ALA A 154 -17.21 -16.86 26.42
CA ALA A 154 -15.99 -16.11 26.67
C ALA A 154 -15.02 -16.42 25.53
N LYS A 155 -14.69 -15.39 24.75
CA LYS A 155 -13.95 -15.52 23.50
C LYS A 155 -12.62 -14.81 23.61
N THR A 156 -11.59 -15.44 23.05
CA THR A 156 -10.22 -14.91 23.02
C THR A 156 -9.68 -14.97 21.60
N ILE A 157 -8.80 -14.04 21.27
CA ILE A 157 -8.10 -13.95 19.98
C ILE A 157 -6.68 -13.47 20.26
N ASP A 158 -5.71 -14.31 19.91
CA ASP A 158 -4.29 -13.95 19.94
C ASP A 158 -3.90 -13.63 18.49
N TYR A 159 -3.98 -12.36 18.10
CA TYR A 159 -3.76 -11.94 16.73
C TYR A 159 -2.41 -11.23 16.56
N GLU A 160 -1.65 -11.65 15.56
CA GLU A 160 -0.40 -11.01 15.16
C GLU A 160 -0.52 -10.42 13.77
N PHE A 161 -0.01 -9.20 13.57
CA PHE A 161 0.12 -8.59 12.25
C PHE A 161 1.59 -8.49 11.84
N SER A 162 1.98 -9.33 10.88
CA SER A 162 3.30 -9.35 10.25
C SER A 162 3.29 -8.69 8.86
N PHE A 163 4.40 -8.06 8.47
CA PHE A 163 4.50 -7.34 7.19
C PHE A 163 5.89 -7.43 6.55
N LEU A 164 5.94 -7.44 5.21
CA LEU A 164 7.19 -7.58 4.42
C LEU A 164 7.90 -6.27 4.12
N TYR A 165 7.21 -5.13 4.27
CA TYR A 165 7.75 -3.83 3.90
C TYR A 165 7.61 -2.83 5.06
N PRO A 166 8.58 -1.93 5.26
CA PRO A 166 8.46 -0.88 6.27
C PRO A 166 7.17 -0.07 6.10
N ILE A 167 6.50 0.27 7.20
CA ILE A 167 5.24 1.02 7.17
C ILE A 167 5.45 2.41 7.78
N ALA A 168 5.27 3.45 6.95
CA ALA A 168 5.43 4.83 7.39
C ALA A 168 4.37 5.26 8.42
N ASP A 169 3.11 4.90 8.16
CA ASP A 169 1.95 5.24 8.98
C ASP A 169 0.92 4.09 8.91
N LEU A 170 0.54 3.58 10.09
CA LEU A 170 -0.41 2.49 10.29
C LEU A 170 -1.48 2.91 11.29
N ASP A 171 -2.73 2.90 10.85
CA ASP A 171 -3.91 3.04 11.69
C ASP A 171 -4.56 1.66 11.89
N ILE A 172 -4.77 1.25 13.13
CA ILE A 172 -5.39 -0.04 13.47
C ILE A 172 -6.75 0.22 14.11
N TYR A 173 -7.76 -0.53 13.69
CA TYR A 173 -9.12 -0.52 14.23
C TYR A 173 -9.51 -1.94 14.64
N VAL A 174 -9.68 -2.16 15.94
CA VAL A 174 -10.21 -3.41 16.48
C VAL A 174 -11.67 -3.18 16.85
N LEU A 175 -12.60 -3.79 16.12
CA LEU A 175 -14.03 -3.53 16.28
C LEU A 175 -14.60 -4.36 17.44
N GLN A 176 -15.41 -3.74 18.29
CA GLN A 176 -16.19 -4.49 19.27
C GLN A 176 -17.32 -5.25 18.57
N PRO A 177 -17.42 -6.59 18.73
CA PRO A 177 -18.50 -7.36 18.12
C PRO A 177 -19.88 -6.91 18.63
N ARG A 178 -20.88 -6.93 17.76
CA ARG A 178 -22.26 -6.58 18.13
C ARG A 178 -22.73 -7.43 19.30
N THR A 179 -23.41 -6.81 20.27
CA THR A 179 -23.96 -7.47 21.47
C THR A 179 -22.93 -8.16 22.39
N SER A 180 -21.64 -7.90 22.20
CA SER A 180 -20.61 -8.32 23.16
C SER A 180 -20.56 -7.40 24.38
N SER A 181 -20.00 -7.91 25.47
CA SER A 181 -19.65 -7.17 26.69
C SER A 181 -18.24 -7.51 27.13
N GLU A 182 -17.68 -6.75 28.07
CA GLU A 182 -16.32 -6.97 28.59
C GLU A 182 -15.29 -7.07 27.45
N PHE A 183 -15.46 -6.22 26.43
CA PHE A 183 -14.54 -6.13 25.30
C PHE A 183 -13.27 -5.43 25.75
N ASP A 184 -12.15 -6.13 25.61
CA ASP A 184 -10.83 -5.66 25.98
C ASP A 184 -9.81 -6.02 24.90
N VAL A 185 -8.80 -5.16 24.74
CA VAL A 185 -7.70 -5.37 23.80
C VAL A 185 -6.40 -4.97 24.47
N GLU A 186 -5.41 -5.86 24.48
CA GLU A 186 -4.06 -5.62 24.98
C GLU A 186 -3.07 -5.60 23.79
N PRO A 187 -2.20 -4.58 23.68
CA PRO A 187 -2.14 -3.37 24.51
C PRO A 187 -3.39 -2.50 24.33
N SER A 188 -3.81 -1.77 25.36
CA SER A 188 -5.01 -0.92 25.27
C SER A 188 -4.86 0.22 24.25
N GLY A 189 -5.90 0.41 23.43
CA GLY A 189 -5.99 1.48 22.45
C GLY A 189 -6.69 2.73 22.96
N THR A 190 -7.06 3.59 22.02
CA THR A 190 -8.04 4.66 22.27
C THR A 190 -9.42 4.20 21.82
N THR A 191 -10.37 4.13 22.75
CA THR A 191 -11.76 3.83 22.38
C THR A 191 -12.37 4.95 21.53
N ILE A 192 -12.87 4.60 20.36
CA ILE A 192 -13.55 5.49 19.42
C ILE A 192 -14.88 4.91 18.94
N THR A 193 -15.70 5.75 18.30
CA THR A 193 -16.80 5.27 17.45
C THR A 193 -16.30 5.19 16.00
N HIS A 194 -16.15 3.98 15.48
CA HIS A 194 -15.75 3.73 14.11
C HIS A 194 -16.97 3.64 13.18
N ASN A 195 -16.90 4.28 12.02
CA ASN A 195 -17.92 4.13 10.98
C ASN A 195 -17.50 2.96 10.09
N ALA A 196 -18.01 1.77 10.39
CA ALA A 196 -17.90 0.61 9.50
C ALA A 196 -18.85 0.78 8.30
N TRP A 197 -18.81 -0.17 7.36
CA TRP A 197 -19.59 -0.09 6.13
C TRP A 197 -21.10 -0.06 6.36
N ASP A 198 -21.56 -0.76 7.39
CA ASP A 198 -22.96 -1.03 7.70
C ASP A 198 -23.47 -0.29 8.95
N GLY A 199 -22.61 0.45 9.65
CA GLY A 199 -23.00 1.08 10.90
C GLY A 199 -21.87 1.75 11.68
N LYS A 200 -22.23 2.20 12.88
CA LYS A 200 -21.28 2.77 13.84
C LYS A 200 -21.09 1.79 14.97
N TYR A 201 -19.84 1.45 15.23
CA TYR A 201 -19.46 0.47 16.24
C TYR A 201 -18.40 1.06 17.16
N PRO A 202 -18.38 0.70 18.45
CA PRO A 202 -17.21 0.93 19.29
C PRO A 202 -16.00 0.19 18.70
N ALA A 203 -14.83 0.82 18.77
CA ALA A 203 -13.58 0.20 18.36
C ALA A 203 -12.42 0.72 19.21
N GLU A 204 -11.41 -0.10 19.41
CA GLU A 204 -10.10 0.33 19.89
C GLU A 204 -9.24 0.80 18.70
N TYR A 205 -8.63 1.97 18.86
CA TYR A 205 -7.85 2.64 17.82
C TYR A 205 -6.40 2.84 18.23
N TYR A 206 -5.50 2.56 17.27
CA TYR A 206 -4.06 2.72 17.40
C TYR A 206 -3.52 3.49 16.19
N SER A 207 -2.53 4.35 16.42
CA SER A 207 -1.81 5.04 15.35
C SER A 207 -0.32 4.86 15.58
N LEU A 208 0.31 4.10 14.70
CA LEU A 208 1.72 3.73 14.74
C LEU A 208 2.44 4.37 13.54
N THR A 209 3.72 4.69 13.70
CA THR A 209 4.51 5.33 12.63
C THR A 209 5.92 4.80 12.59
N ASN A 210 6.53 4.83 11.41
CA ASN A 210 7.92 4.41 11.15
C ASN A 210 8.22 2.97 11.60
N LEU A 211 7.34 2.03 11.26
CA LEU A 211 7.54 0.61 11.52
C LEU A 211 8.57 0.06 10.54
N ALA A 212 9.63 -0.53 11.06
CA ALA A 212 10.65 -1.21 10.26
C ALA A 212 10.31 -2.70 10.14
N VAL A 213 10.88 -3.37 9.14
CA VAL A 213 10.87 -4.84 9.06
C VAL A 213 12.07 -5.30 9.88
N ASP A 214 11.81 -5.89 11.04
CA ASP A 214 12.80 -6.57 11.87
C ASP A 214 12.21 -7.88 12.41
N GLU A 215 13.07 -8.79 12.87
CA GLU A 215 12.68 -10.14 13.33
C GLU A 215 11.81 -10.13 14.60
N ASP A 216 11.65 -8.97 15.27
CA ASP A 216 11.00 -8.83 16.58
C ASP A 216 9.69 -8.00 16.55
N SER A 217 9.15 -7.62 15.39
CA SER A 217 8.03 -6.66 15.32
C SER A 217 6.71 -7.13 14.66
N PRO A 218 6.20 -8.35 14.88
CA PRO A 218 4.76 -8.54 14.69
C PRO A 218 4.02 -7.60 15.66
N ILE A 219 2.95 -6.97 15.19
CA ILE A 219 2.07 -6.22 16.10
C ILE A 219 1.10 -7.23 16.70
N ALA A 220 1.33 -7.58 17.95
CA ALA A 220 0.46 -8.47 18.72
C ALA A 220 -0.73 -7.70 19.31
N LEU A 221 -1.91 -8.33 19.25
CA LEU A 221 -3.17 -7.87 19.82
C LEU A 221 -3.85 -9.06 20.50
N ASP A 222 -3.95 -9.02 21.82
CA ASP A 222 -4.73 -9.98 22.59
C ASP A 222 -6.13 -9.39 22.80
N ILE A 223 -7.16 -10.06 22.29
CA ILE A 223 -8.53 -9.55 22.29
C ILE A 223 -9.42 -10.51 23.08
N GLU A 224 -10.15 -9.98 24.05
CA GLU A 224 -11.10 -10.75 24.86
C GLU A 224 -12.48 -10.11 24.85
N TYR A 225 -13.53 -10.94 24.87
CA TYR A 225 -14.91 -10.47 25.02
C TYR A 225 -15.88 -11.58 25.42
N ILE A 226 -17.03 -11.18 25.96
CA ILE A 226 -18.16 -12.05 26.26
C ILE A 226 -19.27 -11.85 25.22
N LYS A 227 -19.69 -12.91 24.55
CA LYS A 227 -20.81 -12.89 23.58
C LYS A 227 -21.52 -14.23 23.54
N SER A 228 -22.81 -14.24 23.89
CA SER A 228 -23.65 -15.47 23.87
C SER A 228 -24.59 -15.55 22.67
N ASP A 229 -24.86 -14.42 22.00
CA ASP A 229 -25.62 -14.40 20.74
C ASP A 229 -24.74 -14.93 19.61
N PRO A 230 -25.13 -15.95 18.83
CA PRO A 230 -24.32 -16.48 17.74
C PRO A 230 -24.36 -15.62 16.46
N ARG A 231 -25.21 -14.58 16.39
CA ARG A 231 -25.34 -13.78 15.16
C ARG A 231 -24.14 -12.85 14.96
N PRO A 232 -23.63 -12.69 13.72
CA PRO A 232 -22.55 -11.76 13.44
C PRO A 232 -22.98 -10.30 13.67
N SER A 233 -22.02 -9.38 13.58
CA SER A 233 -22.28 -7.94 13.67
C SER A 233 -23.11 -7.44 12.49
N VAL A 234 -22.84 -7.98 11.31
CA VAL A 234 -23.49 -7.68 10.03
C VAL A 234 -24.18 -8.94 9.52
N GLU A 235 -25.50 -8.85 9.33
CA GLU A 235 -26.27 -9.93 8.72
C GLU A 235 -26.29 -9.71 7.21
N ILE A 236 -25.61 -10.58 6.45
CA ILE A 236 -25.69 -10.59 5.00
C ILE A 236 -26.94 -11.38 4.59
N PRO A 237 -27.93 -10.79 3.90
CA PRO A 237 -29.13 -11.52 3.50
C PRO A 237 -28.78 -12.72 2.61
N ALA A 238 -29.21 -13.92 3.04
CA ALA A 238 -29.08 -15.15 2.27
C ALA A 238 -29.72 -14.97 0.89
N GLY A 239 -28.91 -14.97 -0.17
CA GLY A 239 -29.34 -14.71 -1.55
C GLY A 239 -28.69 -13.50 -2.23
N SER A 240 -27.87 -12.71 -1.53
CA SER A 240 -27.06 -11.65 -2.16
C SER A 240 -25.73 -12.16 -2.76
N ALA A 241 -25.37 -13.41 -2.46
CA ALA A 241 -24.20 -14.09 -3.02
C ALA A 241 -24.58 -14.73 -4.35
N GLY A 242 -24.53 -13.98 -5.45
CA GLY A 242 -24.71 -14.56 -6.78
C GLY A 242 -25.55 -13.73 -7.74
N ASP A 243 -25.11 -12.51 -8.03
CA ASP A 243 -25.14 -12.07 -9.42
C ASP A 243 -23.99 -11.09 -9.60
N GLY A 244 -23.17 -11.25 -10.64
CA GLY A 244 -22.09 -10.33 -11.01
C GLY A 244 -22.59 -8.94 -11.45
N SER A 245 -23.80 -8.57 -11.03
CA SER A 245 -24.39 -7.26 -11.16
C SER A 245 -23.68 -6.33 -10.17
N THR A 246 -22.90 -5.40 -10.72
CA THR A 246 -22.39 -4.23 -10.01
C THR A 246 -23.49 -3.63 -9.15
N SER A 247 -23.47 -3.97 -7.85
CA SER A 247 -24.39 -3.42 -6.87
C SER A 247 -24.30 -1.89 -6.90
N PRO A 248 -25.43 -1.16 -6.77
CA PRO A 248 -25.40 0.30 -6.63
C PRO A 248 -24.59 0.78 -5.41
N ALA A 249 -24.15 -0.13 -4.54
CA ALA A 249 -23.14 0.13 -3.51
C ALA A 249 -21.78 0.58 -4.07
N THR A 250 -21.33 0.09 -5.24
CA THR A 250 -20.07 0.57 -5.85
C THR A 250 -20.18 2.01 -6.35
N ALA A 251 -21.40 2.47 -6.69
CA ALA A 251 -21.66 3.87 -7.00
C ALA A 251 -21.56 4.76 -5.75
N ILE A 252 -21.90 4.26 -4.56
CA ILE A 252 -21.81 5.03 -3.30
C ILE A 252 -20.37 5.04 -2.76
N VAL A 253 -19.64 3.91 -2.82
CA VAL A 253 -18.20 3.87 -2.44
C VAL A 253 -17.38 4.83 -3.29
N SER A 254 -17.59 4.83 -4.61
CA SER A 254 -16.84 5.70 -5.52
C SER A 254 -17.14 7.18 -5.29
N ILE A 255 -18.38 7.54 -4.94
CA ILE A 255 -18.74 8.91 -4.57
C ILE A 255 -18.09 9.31 -3.23
N VAL A 256 -18.09 8.45 -2.21
CA VAL A 256 -17.47 8.76 -0.92
C VAL A 256 -15.94 8.86 -1.04
N MET A 257 -15.31 7.97 -1.79
CA MET A 257 -13.85 8.04 -2.06
C MET A 257 -13.48 9.26 -2.91
N ALA A 258 -14.29 9.64 -3.91
CA ALA A 258 -14.09 10.87 -4.66
C ALA A 258 -14.22 12.12 -3.75
N ILE A 259 -15.15 12.13 -2.81
CA ILE A 259 -15.31 13.23 -1.84
C ILE A 259 -14.12 13.30 -0.87
N ILE A 260 -13.60 12.16 -0.41
CA ILE A 260 -12.42 12.12 0.47
C ILE A 260 -11.16 12.61 -0.27
N ILE A 261 -10.96 12.18 -1.53
CA ILE A 261 -9.83 12.62 -2.35
C ILE A 261 -9.93 14.12 -2.67
N ILE A 262 -11.11 14.61 -3.05
CA ILE A 262 -11.34 16.04 -3.27
C ILE A 262 -11.12 16.81 -1.96
N GLY A 263 -11.58 16.28 -0.83
CA GLY A 263 -11.37 16.85 0.50
C GLY A 263 -9.89 16.94 0.87
N ALA A 264 -9.12 15.88 0.67
CA ALA A 264 -7.68 15.85 0.90
C ALA A 264 -6.93 16.84 0.00
N ILE A 265 -7.27 16.91 -1.29
CA ILE A 265 -6.68 17.88 -2.24
C ILE A 265 -7.02 19.31 -1.80
N VAL A 266 -8.26 19.60 -1.41
CA VAL A 266 -8.67 20.93 -0.91
C VAL A 266 -7.89 21.29 0.35
N ILE A 267 -7.73 20.36 1.31
CA ILE A 267 -6.95 20.59 2.53
C ILE A 267 -5.47 20.86 2.20
N ILE A 268 -4.87 20.11 1.28
CA ILE A 268 -3.48 20.31 0.84
C ILE A 268 -3.32 21.68 0.18
N VAL A 269 -4.22 22.06 -0.74
CA VAL A 269 -4.19 23.37 -1.43
C VAL A 269 -4.40 24.53 -0.45
N LEU A 270 -5.32 24.38 0.51
CA LEU A 270 -5.57 25.39 1.54
C LEU A 270 -4.37 25.53 2.50
N ARG A 271 -3.71 24.42 2.86
CA ARG A 271 -2.47 24.43 3.66
C ARG A 271 -1.28 25.05 2.90
N GLN A 272 -1.22 24.87 1.58
CA GLN A 272 -0.20 25.54 0.75
C GLN A 272 -0.46 27.06 0.66
N LYS A 273 -1.72 27.50 0.58
CA LYS A 273 -2.09 28.92 0.60
C LYS A 273 -1.92 29.59 1.97
N SER A 274 -2.01 28.87 3.09
CA SER A 274 -1.81 29.47 4.41
C SER A 274 -0.34 29.72 4.75
N ARG A 275 0.61 29.07 4.06
CA ARG A 275 2.05 29.32 4.21
C ARG A 275 2.53 30.65 3.60
N THR A 276 1.72 31.33 2.78
CA THR A 276 2.09 32.62 2.16
C THR A 276 1.72 33.88 2.97
N LYS A 277 1.22 33.76 4.20
CA LYS A 277 0.99 34.92 5.09
C LYS A 277 1.46 34.71 6.53
N ARG A 278 2.67 34.15 6.75
CA ARG A 278 3.41 34.49 7.97
C ARG A 278 3.92 35.93 7.85
N ARG A 279 3.16 36.86 8.44
CA ARG A 279 3.63 38.22 8.77
C ARG A 279 4.94 38.07 9.56
N PRO A 280 6.08 38.62 9.09
CA PRO A 280 7.29 38.65 9.88
C PRO A 280 7.13 39.74 10.95
N THR A 281 7.01 39.32 12.20
CA THR A 281 7.30 40.18 13.35
C THR A 281 8.80 40.45 13.39
N GLY A 282 9.16 41.65 12.96
CA GLY A 282 10.34 42.42 13.38
C GLY A 282 11.68 41.68 13.50
N LYS A 283 12.38 41.49 12.39
CA LYS A 283 13.85 41.52 12.37
C LYS A 283 14.33 42.32 11.16
N ALA A 284 15.42 43.07 11.37
CA ALA A 284 15.92 44.15 10.55
C ALA A 284 15.91 43.87 9.03
N ARG A 285 15.42 44.85 8.28
CA ARG A 285 15.34 44.88 6.82
C ARG A 285 16.75 44.91 6.22
N THR A 286 17.30 43.76 5.87
CA THR A 286 18.43 43.72 4.92
C THR A 286 17.85 43.98 3.53
N LYS A 287 18.18 45.12 2.91
CA LYS A 287 17.78 45.47 1.53
C LYS A 287 18.23 44.35 0.59
N VAL A 288 17.30 43.51 0.13
CA VAL A 288 17.54 42.56 -0.96
C VAL A 288 17.87 43.39 -2.21
N LYS A 289 19.15 43.38 -2.61
CA LYS A 289 19.62 44.03 -3.84
C LYS A 289 18.96 43.30 -5.01
N ARG A 290 18.11 44.00 -5.79
CA ARG A 290 17.53 43.49 -7.03
C ARG A 290 18.67 43.11 -8.00
N GLN A 291 18.85 41.81 -8.22
CA GLN A 291 19.81 41.28 -9.19
C GLN A 291 19.39 41.71 -10.60
N LYS A 292 20.35 42.19 -11.41
CA LYS A 292 20.13 42.48 -12.83
C LYS A 292 20.63 41.30 -13.66
N PHE A 293 19.97 41.06 -14.78
CA PHE A 293 20.38 40.07 -15.77
C PHE A 293 20.89 40.79 -17.03
N CYS A 294 21.83 40.19 -17.74
CA CYS A 294 22.29 40.68 -19.03
C CYS A 294 21.16 40.57 -20.06
N ARG A 295 20.84 41.66 -20.76
CA ARG A 295 19.79 41.66 -21.78
C ARG A 295 20.14 40.85 -23.04
N GLN A 296 21.42 40.53 -23.22
CA GLN A 296 21.90 39.83 -24.42
C GLN A 296 22.04 38.32 -24.19
N CYS A 297 22.47 37.88 -23.00
CA CYS A 297 22.67 36.46 -22.71
C CYS A 297 21.83 35.91 -21.54
N GLY A 298 21.03 36.75 -20.88
CA GLY A 298 20.12 36.33 -19.80
C GLY A 298 20.79 35.93 -18.48
N LYS A 299 22.14 35.93 -18.39
CA LYS A 299 22.84 35.55 -17.15
C LYS A 299 22.83 36.67 -16.10
N GLN A 300 22.82 36.30 -14.83
CA GLN A 300 22.92 37.24 -13.71
C GLN A 300 24.26 37.97 -13.75
N MET A 301 24.24 39.27 -13.44
CA MET A 301 25.46 40.05 -13.35
C MET A 301 25.38 41.13 -12.27
N ASP A 302 26.54 41.46 -11.71
CA ASP A 302 26.69 42.54 -10.74
C ASP A 302 26.47 43.91 -11.42
N ARG A 303 25.80 44.82 -10.71
CA ARG A 303 25.51 46.19 -11.21
C ARG A 303 26.75 47.07 -11.33
N SER A 304 27.85 46.72 -10.67
CA SER A 304 29.10 47.47 -10.69
C SER A 304 29.95 47.20 -11.93
N MET A 305 29.62 46.18 -12.74
CA MET A 305 30.42 45.81 -13.90
C MET A 305 29.95 46.54 -15.18
N PRO A 306 30.82 47.28 -15.89
CA PRO A 306 30.46 48.01 -17.11
C PRO A 306 30.16 47.09 -18.32
N HIS A 307 30.64 45.84 -18.26
CA HIS A 307 30.45 44.83 -19.30
C HIS A 307 30.01 43.50 -18.68
N CYS A 308 29.24 42.69 -19.41
CA CYS A 308 28.88 41.36 -18.97
C CYS A 308 30.08 40.42 -19.02
N PRO A 309 30.46 39.72 -17.93
CA PRO A 309 31.62 38.83 -17.93
C PRO A 309 31.43 37.58 -18.80
N TYR A 310 30.18 37.24 -19.13
CA TYR A 310 29.88 36.05 -19.92
C TYR A 310 29.82 36.31 -21.43
N CYS A 311 29.50 37.52 -21.88
CA CYS A 311 29.33 37.81 -23.31
C CYS A 311 29.97 39.12 -23.79
N GLY A 312 30.61 39.88 -22.90
CA GLY A 312 31.30 41.14 -23.25
C GLY A 312 30.38 42.33 -23.56
N ALA A 313 29.06 42.16 -23.59
CA ALA A 313 28.13 43.23 -23.92
C ALA A 313 28.17 44.39 -22.90
N LYS A 314 28.22 45.64 -23.39
CA LYS A 314 28.11 46.85 -22.56
C LYS A 314 26.70 46.98 -21.98
N GLN A 315 26.62 47.37 -20.70
CA GLN A 315 25.35 47.81 -20.10
C GLN A 315 25.00 49.21 -20.65
N LYS A 316 23.83 49.34 -21.26
CA LYS A 316 23.19 50.64 -21.52
C LYS A 316 22.39 51.09 -20.31
#